data_AF-A0A1L9B1W3-F1
#
_entry.id   AF-A0A1L9B1W3-F1
#
_cell.length_a   1.000
_cell.length_b   1.000
_cell.length_c   1.000
_cell.angle_alpha   90.00
_cell.angle_beta   90.00
_cell.angle_gamma   90.00
#
_symmetry.space_group_name_H-M   'P 1'
#
loop_
_entity.id
_entity.type
_entity.pdbx_description
1 polymer ?
#
loop_
_entity_poly.entity_id
_entity_poly.type
_entity_poly.pdbx_seq_one_letter_code
_entity_poly.pdbx_strand_id
1 'polypeptide(L)'
;MDRKLTAAERAFERFSRAAKASGHAAKVVRGAEGVAQAGRARTLAEFLPRVGPLLVGLVLLYPSSTAGPDIDRCPEWVDAQGEYEARLREVAEESRRLMEEFERQEAEEVVPDFDSAPLMAVREPKTWRTTVNPATGKFYTTVEEYDRVPRHEGQICKNSKLDELEEEKRVLYTKIPILDPRHPNSSNERWEPEIPCSNIRNRLKAMQKVLDKREEIKKKCFGGKSDAGHDKAIGDLQKGIAYLKRLEGTNCASGHPMADR
;
A
#
# COMPACT_ATOMS: atom_id res chain seq x y z
N MET A 1 27.86 14.62 -15.84
CA MET A 1 26.66 14.23 -16.60
C MET A 1 25.45 14.91 -15.96
N ASP A 2 25.04 16.05 -16.51
CA ASP A 2 23.89 16.81 -16.02
C ASP A 2 22.60 16.23 -16.59
N ARG A 3 21.91 15.40 -15.80
CA ARG A 3 20.56 14.93 -16.16
C ARG A 3 19.56 16.02 -15.75
N LYS A 4 18.89 16.64 -16.73
CA LYS A 4 17.81 17.60 -16.48
C LYS A 4 16.65 16.89 -15.76
N LEU A 5 16.43 17.23 -14.50
CA LEU A 5 15.31 16.74 -13.69
C LEU A 5 13.96 17.21 -14.25
N THR A 6 13.01 16.29 -14.29
CA THR A 6 11.62 16.55 -14.65
C THR A 6 10.97 17.50 -13.64
N ALA A 7 9.87 18.16 -14.02
CA ALA A 7 9.22 19.14 -13.15
C ALA A 7 8.74 18.53 -11.82
N ALA A 8 8.32 17.26 -11.84
CA ALA A 8 7.88 16.51 -10.67
C ALA A 8 9.05 16.20 -9.71
N GLU A 9 10.22 15.81 -10.25
CA GLU A 9 11.41 15.56 -9.45
C GLU A 9 11.92 16.84 -8.78
N ARG A 10 11.86 17.98 -9.49
CA ARG A 10 12.17 19.29 -8.90
C ARG A 10 11.19 19.69 -7.80
N ALA A 11 9.90 19.36 -7.94
CA ALA A 11 8.91 19.62 -6.90
C ALA A 11 9.13 18.75 -5.66
N PHE A 12 9.43 17.46 -5.84
CA PHE A 12 9.73 16.54 -4.76
C PHE A 12 11.03 16.90 -4.04
N GLU A 13 12.07 17.31 -4.78
CA GLU A 13 13.34 17.74 -4.19
C GLU A 13 13.17 19.04 -3.39
N ARG A 14 12.36 19.99 -3.88
CA ARG A 14 12.00 21.20 -3.13
C ARG A 14 11.22 20.87 -1.86
N PHE A 15 10.25 19.96 -1.93
CA PHE A 15 9.51 19.51 -0.75
C PHE A 15 10.41 18.80 0.26
N SER A 16 11.30 17.91 -0.20
CA SER A 16 12.25 17.19 0.67
C SER A 16 13.24 18.15 1.34
N ARG A 17 13.75 19.15 0.61
CA ARG A 17 14.62 20.19 1.17
C ARG A 17 13.86 21.07 2.18
N ALA A 18 12.62 21.45 1.89
CA ALA A 18 11.78 22.21 2.81
C ALA A 18 11.46 21.43 4.09
N ALA A 19 11.16 20.13 3.96
CA ALA A 19 10.90 19.22 5.08
C ALA A 19 12.16 18.95 5.94
N LYS A 20 13.34 18.87 5.32
CA LYS A 20 14.62 18.79 6.06
C LYS A 20 14.97 20.11 6.74
N ALA A 21 14.72 21.25 6.08
CA ALA A 21 14.92 22.56 6.68
C ALA A 21 13.96 22.82 7.84
N SER A 22 12.69 22.41 7.74
CA SER A 22 11.72 22.50 8.83
C SER A 22 12.05 21.53 9.97
N GLY A 23 12.52 20.32 9.65
CA GLY A 23 13.02 19.37 10.65
C GLY A 23 14.26 19.86 11.40
N HIS A 24 15.18 20.56 10.72
CA HIS A 24 16.31 21.23 11.36
C HIS A 24 15.89 22.48 12.14
N ALA A 25 14.97 23.30 11.64
CA ALA A 25 14.41 24.43 12.37
C ALA A 25 13.69 23.98 13.65
N ALA A 26 12.91 22.89 13.60
CA ALA A 26 12.26 22.28 14.76
C ALA A 26 13.27 21.68 15.76
N LYS A 27 14.50 21.35 15.32
CA LYS A 27 15.60 20.88 16.17
C LYS A 27 16.40 22.04 16.78
N VAL A 28 16.51 23.18 16.08
CA VAL A 28 17.13 24.42 16.59
C VAL A 28 16.21 25.13 17.58
N VAL A 29 14.89 25.13 17.37
CA VAL A 29 13.91 25.71 18.31
C VAL A 29 13.89 24.93 19.64
N ARG A 30 13.93 23.59 19.60
CA ARG A 30 14.10 22.75 20.80
C ARG A 30 15.49 22.87 21.45
N GLY A 31 16.52 23.23 20.68
CA GLY A 31 17.85 23.53 21.21
C GLY A 31 17.91 24.88 21.95
N ALA A 32 17.13 25.87 21.53
CA ALA A 32 17.06 27.18 22.18
C ALA A 32 16.27 27.17 23.50
N GLU A 33 15.23 26.34 23.60
CA GLU A 33 14.48 26.11 24.85
C GLU A 33 15.35 25.46 25.94
N GLY A 34 16.26 24.56 25.56
CA GLY A 34 17.23 23.94 26.48
C GLY A 34 18.30 24.87 27.04
N VAL A 35 18.58 26.00 26.37
CA VAL A 35 19.54 27.02 26.87
C VAL A 35 18.85 28.06 27.76
N ALA A 36 17.57 28.36 27.53
CA ALA A 36 16.80 29.25 28.41
C ALA A 36 16.46 28.59 29.77
N GLN A 37 16.27 27.27 29.81
CA GLN A 37 15.94 26.55 31.05
C GLN A 37 17.17 26.25 31.94
N ALA A 38 18.40 26.38 31.40
CA ALA A 38 19.65 26.25 32.16
C ALA A 38 20.12 27.57 32.83
N GLY A 39 19.36 28.67 32.70
CA GLY A 39 19.66 29.96 33.33
C GLY A 39 19.08 30.18 34.73
N ARG A 40 18.37 29.19 35.29
CA ARG A 40 17.79 29.22 36.66
C ARG A 40 18.57 28.32 37.62
N ALA A 41 19.89 28.39 37.59
CA ALA A 41 20.73 27.90 38.67
C ALA A 41 21.94 28.84 38.81
N ARG A 42 22.16 29.32 40.03
CA ARG A 42 23.23 30.24 40.41
C ARG A 42 24.60 29.68 40.03
N THR A 43 25.24 30.25 39.01
CA THR A 43 26.71 30.39 38.83
C THR A 43 26.99 31.28 37.60
N LEU A 44 26.53 32.53 37.64
CA LEU A 44 26.67 33.51 36.55
C LEU A 44 27.99 34.31 36.61
N ALA A 45 29.12 33.67 36.95
CA ALA A 45 30.42 34.32 37.03
C ALA A 45 31.51 33.69 36.15
N GLU A 46 31.34 32.46 35.64
CA GLU A 46 32.44 31.76 34.94
C GLU A 46 32.31 31.70 33.40
N PHE A 47 31.21 32.18 32.82
CA PHE A 47 31.00 32.14 31.34
C PHE A 47 31.08 33.49 30.64
N LEU A 48 31.61 34.51 31.30
CA LEU A 48 31.56 35.90 30.80
C LEU A 48 32.60 36.33 29.74
N PRO A 49 33.62 35.57 29.29
CA PRO A 49 34.49 36.10 28.21
C PRO A 49 34.13 35.61 26.80
N ARG A 50 33.08 34.80 26.58
CA ARG A 50 32.84 34.15 25.27
C ARG A 50 31.53 34.47 24.54
N VAL A 51 30.70 35.37 25.07
CA VAL A 51 29.46 35.79 24.40
C VAL A 51 29.47 37.31 24.30
N GLY A 52 29.76 37.82 23.10
CA GLY A 52 29.94 39.25 22.86
C GLY A 52 28.69 40.10 23.15
N PRO A 53 28.85 41.43 23.38
CA PRO A 53 27.81 42.34 23.88
C PRO A 53 26.50 42.40 23.05
N LEU A 54 26.52 41.91 21.81
CA LEU A 54 25.38 41.92 20.89
C LEU A 54 24.21 41.03 21.35
N LEU A 55 24.47 39.94 22.09
CA LEU A 55 23.41 39.04 22.55
C LEU A 55 22.71 39.55 23.83
N VAL A 56 23.38 40.37 24.63
CA VAL A 56 22.77 41.03 25.79
C VAL A 56 21.76 42.10 25.34
N GLY A 57 22.03 42.79 24.23
CA GLY A 57 21.11 43.76 23.65
C GLY A 57 19.80 43.13 23.13
N LEU A 58 19.86 41.90 22.60
CA LEU A 58 18.68 41.22 22.03
C LEU A 58 17.69 40.76 23.11
N VAL A 59 18.18 40.42 24.31
CA VAL A 59 17.34 39.97 25.45
C VAL A 59 16.62 41.15 26.11
N LEU A 60 17.22 42.34 26.12
CA LEU A 60 16.61 43.54 26.73
C LEU A 60 15.52 44.20 25.87
N LEU A 61 15.47 43.89 24.57
CA LEU A 61 14.55 44.52 23.61
C LEU A 61 13.26 43.72 23.36
N TYR A 62 13.05 42.59 24.02
CA TYR A 62 11.79 41.84 23.92
C TYR A 62 10.89 42.11 25.13
N PRO A 63 9.74 42.79 24.97
CA PRO A 63 8.84 43.06 26.09
C PRO A 63 8.22 41.75 26.59
N SER A 64 8.22 41.59 27.91
CA SER A 64 7.63 40.48 28.65
C SER A 64 6.17 40.26 28.25
N SER A 65 5.90 39.19 27.52
CA SER A 65 4.53 38.80 27.17
C SER A 65 3.82 38.30 28.42
N THR A 66 2.82 39.06 28.85
CA THR A 66 1.83 38.70 29.86
C THR A 66 0.91 37.61 29.32
N ALA A 67 1.20 36.35 29.62
CA ALA A 67 0.26 35.23 29.44
C ALA A 67 0.03 34.57 30.80
N GLY A 68 -1.24 34.51 31.22
CA GLY A 68 -1.69 34.02 32.52
C GLY A 68 -1.61 32.49 32.69
N PRO A 69 -2.12 31.93 33.80
CA PRO A 69 -1.81 30.59 34.31
C PRO A 69 -2.42 29.40 33.54
N ASP A 70 -2.88 29.58 32.30
CA ASP A 70 -3.63 28.55 31.55
C ASP A 70 -2.73 27.57 30.74
N ILE A 71 -1.41 27.56 30.94
CA ILE A 71 -0.45 26.70 30.19
C ILE A 71 -0.02 25.45 30.98
N ASP A 72 -0.87 24.90 31.84
CA ASP A 72 -0.62 23.58 32.48
C ASP A 72 -1.64 22.51 32.07
N ARG A 73 -2.51 22.78 31.09
CA ARG A 73 -3.43 21.76 30.54
C ARG A 73 -2.78 21.07 29.34
N CYS A 74 -2.36 19.82 29.54
CA CYS A 74 -1.95 18.94 28.44
C CYS A 74 -3.12 18.83 27.44
N PRO A 75 -2.91 19.07 26.13
CA PRO A 75 -3.98 18.96 25.15
C PRO A 75 -4.50 17.51 25.06
N GLU A 76 -5.83 17.31 25.03
CA GLU A 76 -6.48 15.98 24.99
C GLU A 76 -6.00 15.08 23.83
N TRP A 77 -5.46 15.66 22.75
CA TRP A 77 -4.91 14.90 21.62
C TRP A 77 -3.61 14.14 21.97
N VAL A 78 -2.88 14.57 23.01
CA VAL A 78 -1.66 13.90 23.48
C VAL A 78 -2.00 12.59 24.19
N ASP A 79 -3.06 12.58 25.01
CA ASP A 79 -3.55 11.37 25.68
C ASP A 79 -4.16 10.39 24.66
N ALA A 80 -4.91 10.91 23.68
CA ALA A 80 -5.46 10.12 22.58
C ALA A 80 -4.37 9.46 21.70
N GLN A 81 -3.21 10.12 21.53
CA GLN A 81 -2.07 9.55 20.82
C GLN A 81 -1.45 8.38 21.59
N GLY A 82 -1.34 8.50 22.92
CA GLY A 82 -0.83 7.44 23.79
C GLY A 82 -1.70 6.18 23.75
N GLU A 83 -3.03 6.34 23.76
CA GLU A 83 -3.98 5.23 23.63
C GLU A 83 -3.88 4.54 22.27
N TYR A 84 -3.64 5.29 21.20
CA TYR A 84 -3.47 4.74 19.85
C TYR A 84 -2.19 3.93 19.73
N GLU A 85 -1.09 4.43 20.29
CA GLU A 85 0.19 3.71 20.35
C GLU A 85 0.11 2.44 21.22
N ALA A 86 -0.66 2.48 22.31
CA ALA A 86 -0.90 1.31 23.16
C ALA A 86 -1.67 0.21 22.41
N ARG A 87 -2.75 0.57 21.70
CA ARG A 87 -3.53 -0.37 20.86
C ARG A 87 -2.69 -0.97 19.74
N LEU A 88 -1.82 -0.18 19.11
CA LEU A 88 -0.91 -0.69 18.07
C LEU A 88 0.11 -1.69 18.62
N ARG A 89 0.58 -1.52 19.86
CA ARG A 89 1.45 -2.51 20.52
C ARG A 89 0.69 -3.78 20.88
N GLU A 90 -0.52 -3.66 21.41
CA GLU A 90 -1.38 -4.80 21.73
C GLU A 90 -1.66 -5.67 20.50
N VAL A 91 -2.05 -5.04 19.37
CA VAL A 91 -2.26 -5.75 18.10
C VAL A 91 -0.99 -6.42 17.58
N ALA A 92 0.18 -5.78 17.76
CA ALA A 92 1.46 -6.36 17.36
C ALA A 92 1.85 -7.58 18.21
N GLU A 93 1.54 -7.56 19.51
CA GLU A 93 1.78 -8.68 20.42
C GLU A 93 0.81 -9.85 20.16
N GLU A 94 -0.46 -9.57 19.89
CA GLU A 94 -1.44 -10.59 19.48
C GLU A 94 -1.04 -11.24 18.15
N SER A 95 -0.58 -10.46 17.18
CA SER A 95 -0.08 -11.00 15.91
C SER A 95 1.13 -11.92 16.10
N ARG A 96 2.00 -11.60 17.08
CA ARG A 96 3.16 -12.46 17.40
C ARG A 96 2.72 -13.76 18.06
N ARG A 97 1.77 -13.71 19.00
CA ARG A 97 1.21 -14.92 19.63
C ARG A 97 0.53 -15.85 18.61
N LEU A 98 -0.23 -15.29 17.67
CA LEU A 98 -0.84 -16.05 16.59
C LEU A 98 0.20 -16.72 15.67
N MET A 99 1.31 -16.04 15.39
CA MET A 99 2.42 -16.65 14.65
C MET A 99 3.06 -17.81 15.43
N GLU A 100 3.28 -17.65 16.73
CA GLU A 100 3.82 -18.72 17.59
C GLU A 100 2.87 -19.92 17.73
N GLU A 101 1.54 -19.69 17.75
CA GLU A 101 0.54 -20.76 17.72
C GLU A 101 0.47 -21.48 16.38
N PHE A 102 0.64 -20.76 15.27
CA PHE A 102 0.70 -21.34 13.93
C PHE A 102 1.97 -22.18 13.75
N GLU A 103 3.12 -21.67 14.18
CA GLU A 103 4.40 -22.41 14.16
C GLU A 103 4.36 -23.66 15.04
N ARG A 104 3.63 -23.63 16.17
CA ARG A 104 3.43 -24.81 17.02
C ARG A 104 2.54 -25.87 16.38
N GLN A 105 1.47 -25.45 15.68
CA GLN A 105 0.61 -26.37 14.93
C GLN A 105 1.38 -27.02 13.77
N GLU A 106 2.26 -26.28 13.10
CA GLU A 106 3.12 -26.80 12.04
C GLU A 106 4.19 -27.77 12.58
N ALA A 107 4.66 -27.60 13.82
CA ALA A 107 5.62 -28.48 14.46
C ALA A 107 5.01 -29.77 15.07
N GLU A 108 3.71 -29.79 15.36
CA GLU A 108 3.01 -30.94 15.98
C GLU A 108 2.44 -31.92 14.93
N GLU A 109 2.33 -31.52 13.66
CA GLU A 109 1.99 -32.42 12.55
C GLU A 109 3.23 -33.22 12.10
N VAL A 110 3.57 -34.25 12.87
CA VAL A 110 4.59 -35.25 12.50
C VAL A 110 4.08 -36.08 11.32
N VAL A 111 4.59 -35.78 10.13
CA VAL A 111 4.43 -36.59 8.91
C VAL A 111 5.34 -37.83 9.01
N PRO A 112 4.88 -39.05 8.63
CA PRO A 112 5.72 -40.25 8.64
C PRO A 112 6.81 -40.17 7.57
N ASP A 113 8.00 -40.58 8.00
CA ASP A 113 9.23 -40.73 7.23
C ASP A 113 9.07 -41.70 6.04
N PHE A 114 9.29 -41.19 4.83
CA PHE A 114 9.53 -41.98 3.63
C PHE A 114 10.79 -41.45 2.95
N ASP A 115 11.82 -42.29 3.00
CA ASP A 115 13.16 -42.03 2.50
C ASP A 115 13.26 -41.58 1.03
N SER A 116 14.17 -40.62 0.83
CA SER A 116 15.00 -40.39 -0.37
C SER A 116 14.39 -39.74 -1.63
N ALA A 117 14.35 -38.41 -1.64
CA ALA A 117 14.64 -37.57 -2.82
C ALA A 117 15.07 -36.16 -2.35
N PRO A 118 16.07 -35.52 -3.00
CA PRO A 118 16.66 -34.29 -2.49
C PRO A 118 15.62 -33.17 -2.47
N LEU A 119 15.56 -32.49 -1.32
CA LEU A 119 14.78 -31.29 -1.01
C LEU A 119 14.41 -30.50 -2.26
N MET A 120 13.18 -30.71 -2.73
CA MET A 120 12.54 -29.82 -3.68
C MET A 120 12.40 -28.48 -2.97
N ALA A 121 13.36 -27.60 -3.27
CA ALA A 121 13.38 -26.22 -2.88
C ALA A 121 11.98 -25.61 -2.99
N VAL A 122 11.57 -24.95 -1.90
CA VAL A 122 10.91 -23.64 -1.86
C VAL A 122 10.20 -23.29 -3.18
N ARG A 123 8.86 -23.20 -3.16
CA ARG A 123 8.04 -22.76 -4.31
C ARG A 123 8.58 -21.45 -4.92
N GLU A 124 9.37 -21.58 -5.98
CA GLU A 124 9.90 -20.46 -6.77
C GLU A 124 8.96 -20.09 -7.95
N PRO A 125 9.01 -18.85 -8.47
CA PRO A 125 7.93 -18.26 -9.26
C PRO A 125 7.77 -18.83 -10.68
N LYS A 126 6.52 -18.87 -11.16
CA LYS A 126 6.09 -19.21 -12.54
C LYS A 126 6.77 -18.31 -13.59
N THR A 127 7.95 -18.71 -14.04
CA THR A 127 8.73 -18.00 -15.07
C THR A 127 8.92 -18.90 -16.28
N TRP A 128 9.19 -18.29 -17.45
CA TRP A 128 9.45 -18.95 -18.74
C TRP A 128 10.41 -20.15 -18.69
N ARG A 129 11.22 -20.25 -17.62
CA ARG A 129 12.13 -21.36 -17.30
C ARG A 129 11.44 -22.72 -17.18
N THR A 130 10.15 -22.77 -16.84
CA THR A 130 9.38 -24.03 -16.78
C THR A 130 8.51 -24.27 -18.01
N THR A 131 8.62 -23.42 -19.03
CA THR A 131 7.88 -23.58 -20.29
C THR A 131 8.72 -24.34 -21.30
N VAL A 132 8.11 -25.33 -21.96
CA VAL A 132 8.77 -26.10 -23.02
C VAL A 132 8.72 -25.32 -24.33
N ASN A 133 9.87 -25.19 -24.99
CA ASN A 133 9.96 -24.67 -26.34
C ASN A 133 9.41 -25.72 -27.33
N PRO A 134 8.32 -25.43 -28.06
CA PRO A 134 7.71 -26.40 -28.96
C PRO A 134 8.59 -26.79 -30.14
N ALA A 135 9.57 -25.97 -30.52
CA ALA A 135 10.50 -26.27 -31.62
C ALA A 135 11.61 -27.25 -31.22
N THR A 136 12.02 -27.25 -29.94
CA THR A 136 13.15 -28.06 -29.45
C THR A 136 12.72 -29.19 -28.51
N GLY A 137 11.50 -29.15 -27.98
CA GLY A 137 11.00 -30.08 -26.97
C GLY A 137 11.69 -29.94 -25.61
N LYS A 138 12.52 -28.91 -25.41
CA LYS A 138 13.25 -28.64 -24.17
C LYS A 138 12.77 -27.35 -23.52
N PHE A 139 13.06 -27.16 -22.24
CA PHE A 139 12.79 -25.88 -21.58
C PHE A 139 13.56 -24.73 -22.24
N TYR A 140 12.98 -23.54 -22.23
CA TYR A 140 13.67 -22.33 -22.65
C TYR A 140 14.92 -22.09 -21.79
N THR A 141 16.01 -21.72 -22.45
CA THR A 141 17.31 -21.51 -21.78
C THR A 141 17.58 -20.04 -21.48
N THR A 142 16.99 -19.13 -22.27
CA THR A 142 17.13 -17.68 -22.13
C THR A 142 15.80 -16.95 -22.37
N VAL A 143 15.67 -15.73 -21.85
CA VAL A 143 14.47 -14.91 -22.07
C VAL A 143 14.39 -14.41 -23.52
N GLU A 144 15.53 -14.21 -24.17
CA GLU A 144 15.62 -13.82 -25.58
C GLU A 144 15.10 -14.93 -26.50
N GLU A 145 15.39 -16.19 -26.16
CA GLU A 145 14.82 -17.36 -26.84
C GLU A 145 13.30 -17.40 -26.64
N TYR A 146 12.84 -17.21 -25.39
CA TYR A 146 11.41 -17.19 -25.06
C TYR A 146 10.66 -16.08 -25.78
N ASP A 147 11.23 -14.88 -25.90
CA ASP A 147 10.59 -13.71 -26.49
C ASP A 147 10.67 -13.66 -28.01
N ARG A 148 11.43 -14.57 -28.64
CA ARG A 148 11.69 -14.54 -30.09
C ARG A 148 10.43 -14.83 -30.92
N VAL A 149 9.61 -15.78 -30.47
CA VAL A 149 8.44 -16.25 -31.22
C VAL A 149 7.17 -15.96 -30.42
N PRO A 150 6.23 -15.14 -30.94
CA PRO A 150 4.98 -14.87 -30.26
C PRO A 150 4.18 -16.15 -29.99
N ARG A 151 3.57 -16.26 -28.80
CA ARG A 151 2.76 -17.44 -28.41
C ARG A 151 1.34 -17.42 -28.97
N HIS A 152 0.82 -16.23 -29.27
CA HIS A 152 -0.54 -16.04 -29.73
C HIS A 152 -0.58 -15.35 -31.09
N GLU A 153 -1.62 -15.65 -31.87
CA GLU A 153 -1.85 -14.97 -33.14
C GLU A 153 -2.08 -13.47 -32.91
N GLY A 154 -1.45 -12.64 -33.75
CA GLY A 154 -1.58 -11.18 -33.66
C GLY A 154 -0.92 -10.56 -32.43
N GLN A 155 -0.17 -11.32 -31.64
CA GLN A 155 0.59 -10.80 -30.51
C GLN A 155 1.75 -9.92 -30.99
N ILE A 156 1.81 -8.69 -30.49
CA ILE A 156 2.82 -7.69 -30.83
C ILE A 156 3.84 -7.44 -29.70
N CYS A 157 3.52 -7.83 -28.46
CA CYS A 157 4.43 -7.66 -27.33
C CYS A 157 5.28 -8.92 -27.12
N LYS A 158 6.37 -8.78 -26.36
CA LYS A 158 7.21 -9.92 -25.92
C LYS A 158 6.42 -10.86 -24.99
N ASN A 159 6.73 -12.16 -25.03
CA ASN A 159 6.06 -13.17 -24.19
C ASN A 159 6.26 -12.91 -22.70
N SER A 160 7.48 -12.54 -22.30
CA SER A 160 7.82 -12.13 -20.94
C SER A 160 6.94 -10.97 -20.45
N LYS A 161 6.68 -9.99 -21.33
CA LYS A 161 5.81 -8.85 -21.00
C LYS A 161 4.34 -9.24 -20.90
N LEU A 162 3.89 -10.15 -21.76
CA LEU A 162 2.54 -10.69 -21.67
C LEU A 162 2.35 -11.42 -20.33
N ASP A 163 3.28 -12.28 -19.94
CA ASP A 163 3.22 -13.02 -18.68
C ASP A 163 3.18 -12.10 -17.46
N GLU A 164 3.97 -11.02 -17.46
CA GLU A 164 3.94 -10.00 -16.41
C GLU A 164 2.55 -9.36 -16.28
N LEU A 165 1.96 -8.92 -17.40
CA LEU A 165 0.64 -8.31 -17.39
C LEU A 165 -0.47 -9.31 -17.04
N GLU A 166 -0.35 -10.55 -17.47
CA GLU A 166 -1.27 -11.64 -17.13
C GLU A 166 -1.22 -11.98 -15.64
N GLU A 167 -0.03 -11.98 -15.04
CA GLU A 167 0.16 -12.20 -13.61
C GLU A 167 -0.38 -11.03 -12.80
N GLU A 168 -0.12 -9.78 -13.20
CA GLU A 168 -0.74 -8.60 -12.59
C GLU A 168 -2.28 -8.69 -12.63
N LYS A 169 -2.85 -9.07 -13.79
CA LYS A 169 -4.28 -9.32 -13.94
C LYS A 169 -4.75 -10.42 -12.98
N ARG A 170 -4.03 -11.53 -12.86
CA ARG A 170 -4.34 -12.62 -11.94
C ARG A 170 -4.36 -12.15 -10.49
N VAL A 171 -3.35 -11.38 -10.08
CA VAL A 171 -3.26 -10.79 -8.74
C VAL A 171 -4.42 -9.81 -8.48
N LEU A 172 -4.89 -9.08 -9.50
CA LEU A 172 -6.08 -8.24 -9.35
C LEU A 172 -7.35 -9.09 -9.15
N TYR A 173 -7.49 -10.21 -9.86
CA TYR A 173 -8.61 -11.14 -9.66
C TYR A 173 -8.66 -11.71 -8.23
N THR A 174 -7.52 -12.09 -7.66
CA THR A 174 -7.48 -12.63 -6.28
C THR A 174 -7.81 -11.57 -5.22
N LYS A 175 -7.67 -10.29 -5.57
CA LYS A 175 -7.99 -9.15 -4.69
C LYS A 175 -9.44 -8.68 -4.81
N ILE A 176 -10.29 -9.32 -5.62
CA ILE A 176 -11.71 -8.97 -5.68
C ILE A 176 -12.38 -9.46 -4.39
N PRO A 177 -12.88 -8.57 -3.53
CA PRO A 177 -13.52 -8.97 -2.28
C PRO A 177 -14.83 -9.68 -2.56
N ILE A 178 -15.20 -10.63 -1.70
CA ILE A 178 -16.52 -11.25 -1.72
C ILE A 178 -17.59 -10.17 -1.59
N LEU A 179 -18.64 -10.24 -2.41
CA LEU A 179 -19.70 -9.22 -2.42
C LEU A 179 -20.47 -9.22 -1.08
N ASP A 180 -20.93 -10.39 -0.67
CA ASP A 180 -21.60 -10.60 0.60
C ASP A 180 -20.84 -11.64 1.45
N PRO A 181 -20.07 -11.19 2.45
CA PRO A 181 -19.37 -12.09 3.38
C PRO A 181 -20.31 -12.96 4.23
N ARG A 182 -21.58 -12.56 4.44
CA ARG A 182 -22.56 -13.37 5.20
C ARG A 182 -23.07 -14.54 4.39
N HIS A 183 -23.19 -14.35 3.08
CA HIS A 183 -23.68 -15.35 2.14
C HIS A 183 -22.75 -15.48 0.92
N PRO A 184 -21.48 -15.90 1.11
CA PRO A 184 -20.41 -15.78 0.11
C PRO A 184 -20.67 -16.58 -1.18
N ASN A 185 -21.44 -17.65 -1.08
CA ASN A 185 -21.75 -18.55 -2.20
C ASN A 185 -23.23 -18.50 -2.62
N SER A 186 -24.02 -17.56 -2.06
CA SER A 186 -25.44 -17.48 -2.40
C SER A 186 -25.66 -16.62 -3.63
N SER A 187 -26.47 -17.12 -4.55
CA SER A 187 -27.03 -16.35 -5.67
C SER A 187 -28.46 -15.87 -5.37
N ASN A 188 -28.92 -15.98 -4.12
CA ASN A 188 -30.29 -15.62 -3.77
C ASN A 188 -30.42 -14.10 -3.64
N GLU A 189 -31.20 -13.51 -4.54
CA GLU A 189 -31.40 -12.06 -4.63
C GLU A 189 -32.04 -11.47 -3.37
N ARG A 190 -32.70 -12.28 -2.51
CA ARG A 190 -33.29 -11.79 -1.25
C ARG A 190 -32.27 -11.15 -0.31
N TRP A 191 -31.00 -11.51 -0.44
CA TRP A 191 -29.91 -10.96 0.37
C TRP A 191 -29.34 -9.65 -0.19
N GLU A 192 -29.66 -9.29 -1.43
CA GLU A 192 -29.15 -8.07 -2.07
C GLU A 192 -29.35 -6.81 -1.23
N PRO A 193 -30.51 -6.57 -0.59
CA PRO A 193 -30.73 -5.38 0.23
C PRO A 193 -29.89 -5.35 1.52
N GLU A 194 -29.32 -6.47 1.94
CA GLU A 194 -28.49 -6.56 3.16
C GLU A 194 -27.01 -6.30 2.88
N ILE A 195 -26.61 -6.16 1.62
CA ILE A 195 -25.22 -5.98 1.23
C ILE A 195 -24.78 -4.54 1.55
N PRO A 196 -23.73 -4.34 2.38
CA PRO A 196 -23.19 -3.03 2.70
C PRO A 196 -22.76 -2.23 1.46
N CYS A 197 -23.02 -0.92 1.46
CA CYS A 197 -22.59 -0.03 0.38
C CYS A 197 -21.06 -0.07 0.19
N SER A 198 -20.30 -0.12 1.28
CA SER A 198 -18.84 -0.23 1.27
C SER A 198 -18.37 -1.47 0.50
N ASN A 199 -19.01 -2.62 0.68
CA ASN A 199 -18.69 -3.87 -0.03
C ASN A 199 -18.95 -3.74 -1.53
N ILE A 200 -20.11 -3.18 -1.91
CA ILE A 200 -20.47 -2.97 -3.31
C ILE A 200 -19.42 -2.09 -3.99
N ARG A 201 -19.07 -0.96 -3.37
CA ARG A 201 -18.07 -0.02 -3.89
C ARG A 201 -16.67 -0.63 -3.98
N ASN A 202 -16.25 -1.35 -2.96
CA ASN A 202 -14.95 -2.03 -2.94
C ASN A 202 -14.84 -3.08 -4.04
N ARG A 203 -15.88 -3.91 -4.21
CA ARG A 203 -15.92 -4.91 -5.27
C ARG A 203 -15.99 -4.27 -6.66
N LEU A 204 -16.80 -3.23 -6.83
CA LEU A 204 -16.91 -2.49 -8.10
C LEU A 204 -15.55 -1.92 -8.50
N LYS A 205 -14.84 -1.26 -7.58
CA LYS A 205 -13.48 -0.73 -7.80
C LYS A 205 -12.49 -1.84 -8.16
N ALA A 206 -12.56 -2.99 -7.51
CA ALA A 206 -11.68 -4.13 -7.81
C ALA A 206 -11.98 -4.71 -9.21
N MET A 207 -13.25 -4.92 -9.56
CA MET A 207 -13.66 -5.40 -10.88
C MET A 207 -13.28 -4.42 -12.01
N GLN A 208 -13.40 -3.11 -11.77
CA GLN A 208 -12.98 -2.10 -12.74
C GLN A 208 -11.47 -2.19 -13.02
N LYS A 209 -10.63 -2.36 -11.99
CA LYS A 209 -9.18 -2.55 -12.19
C LYS A 209 -8.86 -3.78 -13.04
N VAL A 210 -9.61 -4.87 -12.88
CA VAL A 210 -9.43 -6.07 -13.73
C VAL A 210 -9.80 -5.77 -15.18
N LEU A 211 -10.91 -5.07 -15.40
CA LEU A 211 -11.35 -4.67 -16.73
C LEU A 211 -10.31 -3.77 -17.40
N ASP A 212 -9.82 -2.75 -16.68
CA ASP A 212 -8.79 -1.83 -17.16
C ASP A 212 -7.50 -2.58 -17.53
N LYS A 213 -7.09 -3.56 -16.71
CA LYS A 213 -5.91 -4.39 -16.99
C LYS A 213 -6.09 -5.29 -18.21
N ARG A 214 -7.30 -5.83 -18.44
CA ARG A 214 -7.61 -6.59 -19.66
C ARG A 214 -7.53 -5.71 -20.90
N GLU A 215 -8.07 -4.50 -20.84
CA GLU A 215 -7.98 -3.51 -21.91
C GLU A 215 -6.52 -3.08 -22.17
N GLU A 216 -5.72 -2.93 -21.10
CA GLU A 216 -4.29 -2.67 -21.22
C GLU A 216 -3.57 -3.80 -21.97
N ILE A 217 -3.81 -5.07 -21.61
CA ILE A 217 -3.25 -6.23 -22.31
C ILE A 217 -3.68 -6.21 -23.77
N LYS A 218 -4.97 -6.01 -24.06
CA LYS A 218 -5.50 -5.94 -25.42
C LYS A 218 -4.77 -4.87 -26.24
N LYS A 219 -4.62 -3.68 -25.68
CA LYS A 219 -3.96 -2.54 -26.35
C LYS A 219 -2.46 -2.78 -26.54
N LYS A 220 -1.75 -3.19 -25.49
CA LYS A 220 -0.28 -3.32 -25.50
C LYS A 220 0.21 -4.56 -26.24
N CYS A 221 -0.52 -5.66 -26.16
CA CYS A 221 -0.08 -6.96 -26.66
C CYS A 221 -0.82 -7.43 -27.90
N PHE A 222 -1.97 -6.86 -28.24
CA PHE A 222 -2.78 -7.30 -29.40
C PHE A 222 -3.23 -6.13 -30.29
N GLY A 223 -2.63 -4.94 -30.14
CA GLY A 223 -2.94 -3.78 -30.97
C GLY A 223 -4.39 -3.31 -30.87
N GLY A 224 -5.07 -3.62 -29.77
CA GLY A 224 -6.49 -3.31 -29.57
C GLY A 224 -7.46 -4.33 -30.17
N LYS A 225 -6.96 -5.36 -30.87
CA LYS A 225 -7.78 -6.47 -31.37
C LYS A 225 -8.10 -7.42 -30.23
N SER A 226 -9.32 -7.95 -30.23
CA SER A 226 -9.76 -9.01 -29.33
C SER A 226 -10.07 -10.29 -30.10
N ASP A 227 -9.90 -11.41 -29.42
CA ASP A 227 -10.47 -12.68 -29.84
C ASP A 227 -11.81 -12.93 -29.12
N ALA A 228 -12.55 -13.94 -29.56
CA ALA A 228 -13.86 -14.27 -29.00
C ALA A 228 -13.82 -14.62 -27.50
N GLY A 229 -12.73 -15.23 -27.02
CA GLY A 229 -12.55 -15.55 -25.60
C GLY A 229 -12.33 -14.30 -24.76
N HIS A 230 -11.55 -13.35 -25.28
CA HIS A 230 -11.31 -12.05 -24.68
C HIS A 230 -12.61 -11.22 -24.61
N ASP A 231 -13.37 -11.15 -25.70
CA ASP A 231 -14.64 -10.44 -25.76
C ASP A 231 -15.66 -11.03 -24.79
N LYS A 232 -15.78 -12.35 -24.72
CA LYS A 232 -16.64 -13.02 -23.74
C LYS A 232 -16.24 -12.65 -22.31
N ALA A 233 -14.94 -12.69 -21.99
CA ALA A 233 -14.46 -12.39 -20.65
C ALA A 233 -14.65 -10.91 -20.26
N ILE A 234 -14.49 -9.98 -21.20
CA ILE A 234 -14.86 -8.57 -21.00
C ILE A 234 -16.36 -8.45 -20.75
N GLY A 235 -17.18 -9.08 -21.58
CA GLY A 235 -18.64 -9.02 -21.47
C GLY A 235 -19.15 -9.54 -20.12
N ASP A 236 -18.59 -10.66 -19.64
CA ASP A 236 -18.94 -11.25 -18.33
C ASP A 236 -18.56 -10.30 -17.17
N LEU A 237 -17.39 -9.64 -17.24
CA LEU A 237 -17.01 -8.61 -16.26
C LEU A 237 -17.90 -7.37 -16.31
N GLN A 238 -18.21 -6.88 -17.51
CA GLN A 238 -19.07 -5.71 -17.70
C GLN A 238 -20.48 -5.96 -17.15
N LYS A 239 -21.05 -7.16 -17.37
CA LYS A 239 -22.32 -7.56 -16.77
C LYS A 239 -22.27 -7.53 -15.25
N GLY A 240 -21.21 -8.09 -14.65
CA GLY A 240 -21.01 -8.03 -13.20
C GLY A 240 -20.88 -6.60 -12.66
N ILE A 241 -20.17 -5.72 -13.37
CA ILE A 241 -20.06 -4.30 -13.00
C ILE A 241 -21.41 -3.59 -13.12
N ALA A 242 -22.17 -3.84 -14.18
CA ALA A 242 -23.50 -3.26 -14.36
C ALA A 242 -24.46 -3.69 -13.24
N TYR A 243 -24.41 -4.96 -12.85
CA TYR A 243 -25.13 -5.48 -11.69
C TYR A 243 -24.73 -4.77 -10.39
N LEU A 244 -23.43 -4.61 -10.12
CA LEU A 244 -22.96 -3.88 -8.93
C LEU A 244 -23.38 -2.41 -8.94
N LYS A 245 -23.41 -1.75 -10.10
CA LYS A 245 -23.90 -0.36 -10.22
C LYS A 245 -25.39 -0.25 -9.89
N ARG A 246 -26.19 -1.23 -10.29
CA ARG A 246 -27.61 -1.32 -9.90
C ARG A 246 -27.74 -1.41 -8.38
N LEU A 247 -26.97 -2.31 -7.75
CA LEU A 247 -26.96 -2.45 -6.29
C LEU A 247 -26.47 -1.19 -5.60
N GLU A 248 -25.43 -0.54 -6.13
CA GLU A 248 -24.93 0.73 -5.59
C GLU A 248 -26.03 1.79 -5.59
N GLY A 249 -26.78 1.91 -6.71
CA GLY A 249 -27.89 2.85 -6.82
C GLY A 249 -29.02 2.64 -5.81
N THR A 250 -29.22 1.40 -5.34
CA THR A 250 -30.25 1.07 -4.34
C THR A 250 -29.68 1.13 -2.92
N ASN A 251 -28.63 0.38 -2.63
CA ASN A 251 -28.15 0.14 -1.27
C ASN A 251 -27.36 1.33 -0.70
N CYS A 252 -26.75 2.12 -1.57
CA CYS A 252 -26.03 3.34 -1.18
C CYS A 252 -26.92 4.60 -1.24
N ALA A 253 -28.21 4.46 -1.58
CA ALA A 253 -29.13 5.59 -1.58
C ALA A 253 -29.37 6.11 -0.16
N SER A 254 -29.52 7.42 -0.02
CA SER A 254 -29.80 8.03 1.28
C SER A 254 -31.07 7.45 1.92
N GLY A 255 -30.98 7.07 3.20
CA GLY A 255 -32.08 6.45 3.95
C GLY A 255 -32.15 4.93 3.83
N HIS A 256 -31.33 4.29 2.99
CA HIS A 256 -31.21 2.85 2.95
C HIS A 256 -30.38 2.33 4.15
N PRO A 257 -30.76 1.23 4.83
CA PRO A 257 -30.06 0.72 6.01
C PRO A 257 -28.56 0.40 5.80
N MET A 258 -28.16 0.18 4.54
CA MET A 258 -26.79 -0.16 4.15
C MET A 258 -25.98 1.03 3.63
N ALA A 259 -26.56 2.23 3.54
CA ALA A 259 -25.90 3.37 2.90
C ALA A 259 -24.64 3.83 3.65
N ASP A 260 -24.69 3.78 4.99
CA ASP A 260 -23.58 4.17 5.88
C ASP A 260 -22.72 2.96 6.31
N ARG A 261 -22.95 1.78 5.72
CA ARG A 261 -22.24 0.53 6.03
C ARG A 261 -21.31 0.10 4.91
#